data_AF-A0A7C7WML1-F1
#
_entry.id   AF-A0A7C7WML1-F1
#
_cell.length_a   1.000
_cell.length_b   1.000
_cell.length_c   1.000
_cell.angle_alpha   90.00
_cell.angle_beta   90.00
_cell.angle_gamma   90.00
#
_symmetry.space_group_name_H-M   'P 1'
#
loop_
_entity.id
_entity.type
_entity.pdbx_description
1 polymer ?
#
loop_
_entity_poly.entity_id
_entity_poly.type
_entity_poly.pdbx_seq_one_letter_code
_entity_poly.pdbx_strand_id
1 'polypeptide(L)' 'MSRMILVVALLSLLAPSSGWAQDVTVTADVVYGHKYGMALTFDVFEPANANGAAVLNIVSGGWRSA' A
#
# COMPACT_ATOMS: atom_id res chain seq x y z
N MET A 1 -40.07 -7.78 -11.00
CA MET A 1 -39.42 -6.60 -10.41
C MET A 1 -38.92 -6.86 -8.99
N SER A 2 -39.74 -7.33 -8.05
CA SER A 2 -39.32 -7.64 -6.66
C SER A 2 -38.13 -8.62 -6.53
N ARG A 3 -38.09 -9.70 -7.34
CA ARG A 3 -36.95 -10.65 -7.33
C ARG A 3 -35.63 -10.02 -7.77
N MET A 4 -35.68 -9.06 -8.68
CA MET A 4 -34.51 -8.37 -9.20
C MET A 4 -33.94 -7.38 -8.17
N ILE A 5 -34.83 -6.71 -7.44
CA ILE A 5 -34.47 -5.85 -6.29
C ILE A 5 -33.79 -6.68 -5.19
N LEU A 6 -34.31 -7.89 -4.91
CA LEU A 6 -33.75 -8.79 -3.90
C LEU A 6 -32.32 -9.26 -4.27
N VAL A 7 -32.09 -9.57 -5.55
CA VAL A 7 -30.77 -10.01 -6.03
C VAL A 7 -29.75 -8.87 -5.97
N VAL A 8 -30.14 -7.66 -6.37
CA VAL A 8 -29.27 -6.48 -6.29
C VAL A 8 -28.93 -6.15 -4.83
N ALA A 9 -29.91 -6.21 -3.93
CA ALA A 9 -29.70 -6.02 -2.51
C ALA A 9 -28.79 -7.11 -1.90
N LEU A 10 -28.87 -8.35 -2.36
CA LEU A 10 -28.00 -9.41 -1.88
C LEU A 10 -26.55 -9.27 -2.40
N LEU A 11 -26.38 -8.83 -3.64
CA LEU A 11 -25.05 -8.58 -4.22
C LEU A 11 -24.31 -7.43 -3.52
N SER A 12 -25.00 -6.41 -3.04
CA SER A 12 -24.36 -5.29 -2.33
C SER A 12 -23.79 -5.69 -0.96
N LEU A 13 -24.27 -6.78 -0.35
CA LEU A 13 -23.66 -7.35 0.87
C LEU A 13 -22.34 -8.08 0.61
N LEU A 14 -22.03 -8.45 -0.63
CA LEU A 14 -20.73 -9.04 -1.01
C LEU A 14 -19.70 -8.00 -1.43
N ALA A 15 -20.03 -6.71 -1.37
CA ALA A 15 -19.05 -5.67 -1.64
C ALA A 15 -17.90 -5.79 -0.62
N PRO A 16 -16.63 -5.90 -1.06
CA PRO A 16 -15.52 -5.94 -0.15
C PRO A 16 -15.55 -4.68 0.70
N SER A 17 -15.57 -4.85 2.02
CA SER A 17 -15.43 -3.72 2.94
C SER A 17 -14.13 -3.01 2.59
N SER A 18 -14.22 -1.72 2.23
CA SER A 18 -13.06 -0.85 2.15
C SER A 18 -12.33 -0.96 3.49
N GLY A 19 -11.20 -1.66 3.52
CA GLY A 19 -10.38 -1.77 4.72
C GLY A 19 -10.02 -0.36 5.18
N TRP A 20 -10.24 -0.09 6.46
CA TRP A 20 -9.73 1.13 7.07
C TRP A 20 -8.21 1.12 6.95
N ALA A 21 -7.61 2.30 6.75
CA ALA A 21 -6.16 2.43 6.85
C ALA A 21 -5.74 1.88 8.22
N GLN A 22 -4.90 0.85 8.23
CA GLN A 22 -4.40 0.30 9.48
C GLN A 22 -3.46 1.30 10.12
N ASP A 23 -3.49 1.38 11.45
CA ASP A 23 -2.46 2.07 12.21
C ASP A 23 -1.12 1.38 11.90
N VAL A 24 -0.20 2.15 11.32
CA VAL A 24 1.15 1.71 10.97
C VAL A 24 2.15 2.52 11.75
N THR A 25 3.23 1.87 12.17
CA THR A 25 4.40 2.61 12.65
C THR A 25 5.18 3.08 11.43
N VAL A 26 5.47 4.38 11.39
CA VAL A 26 6.26 4.97 10.30
C VAL A 26 7.64 5.30 10.82
N THR A 27 8.65 4.68 10.22
CA THR A 27 10.06 5.10 10.39
C THR A 27 10.47 5.84 9.13
N ALA A 28 10.55 7.16 9.22
CA ALA A 28 10.91 8.01 8.10
C ALA A 28 12.43 8.05 7.88
N ASP A 29 12.85 8.39 6.66
CA ASP A 29 14.22 8.77 6.31
C ASP A 29 15.29 7.70 6.60
N VAL A 30 14.96 6.42 6.44
CA VAL A 30 15.93 5.33 6.61
C VAL A 30 16.98 5.39 5.50
N VAL A 31 18.22 5.70 5.87
CA VAL A 31 19.34 5.78 4.93
C VAL A 31 19.78 4.36 4.53
N TYR A 32 19.57 4.00 3.26
CA TYR A 32 19.99 2.70 2.73
C TYR A 32 21.32 2.73 1.99
N GLY A 33 21.85 3.93 1.73
CA GLY A 33 23.12 4.10 1.06
C GLY A 33 23.45 5.56 0.83
N HIS A 34 24.63 5.77 0.25
CA HIS A 34 25.10 7.09 -0.14
C HIS A 34 25.51 7.07 -1.60
N LYS A 35 25.13 8.10 -2.35
CA LYS A 35 25.54 8.26 -3.75
C LYS A 35 25.67 9.74 -4.08
N TYR A 36 26.77 10.10 -4.74
CA TYR A 36 27.10 11.48 -5.12
C TYR A 36 27.03 12.47 -3.93
N GLY A 37 27.48 12.04 -2.74
CA GLY A 37 27.47 12.87 -1.53
C GLY A 37 26.10 13.04 -0.87
N MET A 38 25.07 12.36 -1.37
CA MET A 38 23.72 12.42 -0.81
C MET A 38 23.33 11.09 -0.15
N ALA A 39 22.56 11.17 0.94
CA ALA A 39 21.89 10.02 1.53
C ALA A 39 20.71 9.60 0.64
N LEU A 40 20.60 8.31 0.38
CA LEU A 40 19.44 7.73 -0.27
C LEU A 40 18.54 7.16 0.81
N THR A 41 17.29 7.61 0.87
CA THR A 41 16.34 7.27 1.93
C THR A 41 15.10 6.57 1.41
N PHE A 42 14.45 5.82 2.28
CA PHE A 42 13.06 5.39 2.13
C PHE A 42 12.36 5.45 3.49
N ASP A 43 11.03 5.39 3.47
CA ASP A 43 10.22 5.26 4.67
C ASP A 43 9.80 3.79 4.86
N VAL A 44 9.79 3.33 6.12
CA VAL A 44 9.26 2.02 6.48
C VAL A 44 7.88 2.20 7.09
N PHE A 45 6.90 1.53 6.51
CA PHE A 45 5.55 1.41 7.04
C PHE A 45 5.37 0.01 7.59
N GLU A 46 5.37 -0.12 8.93
CA GLU A 46 5.25 -1.42 9.59
C GLU A 46 3.83 -1.58 10.18
N PRO A 47 3.07 -2.62 9.77
CA PRO A 47 1.77 -2.91 10.36
C PRO A 47 1.93 -3.50 11.77
N ALA A 48 0.94 -3.29 12.63
CA ALA A 48 0.97 -3.81 14.01
C ALA A 48 1.12 -5.34 14.12
N ASN A 49 0.72 -6.09 13.09
CA ASN A 49 0.91 -7.54 13.01
C ASN A 49 1.57 -7.91 11.67
N ALA A 50 2.91 -7.86 11.65
CA ALA A 50 3.69 -8.19 10.47
C ALA A 50 3.79 -9.71 10.27
N ASN A 51 3.66 -10.16 9.02
CA ASN A 51 3.77 -11.58 8.63
C ASN A 51 5.17 -11.96 8.10
N GLY A 52 6.14 -11.04 8.18
CA GLY A 52 7.51 -11.23 7.70
C GLY A 52 7.72 -11.00 6.20
N ALA A 53 6.67 -10.74 5.41
CA ALA A 53 6.80 -10.33 4.02
C ALA A 53 7.03 -8.80 3.92
N ALA A 54 7.77 -8.38 2.88
CA ALA A 54 8.01 -6.98 2.57
C ALA A 54 7.63 -6.66 1.12
N VAL A 55 7.12 -5.44 0.90
CA VAL A 55 6.87 -4.89 -0.42
C VAL A 55 7.76 -3.67 -0.59
N LEU A 56 8.52 -3.63 -1.69
CA LEU A 56 9.34 -2.48 -2.03
C LEU A 56 8.62 -1.65 -3.10
N ASN A 57 8.16 -0.46 -2.71
CA ASN A 57 7.58 0.49 -3.64
C ASN A 57 8.68 1.43 -4.14
N ILE A 58 9.09 1.25 -5.40
CA ILE A 58 10.14 2.04 -6.02
C ILE A 58 9.50 3.00 -7.01
N VAL A 59 9.51 4.28 -6.68
CA VAL A 59 9.01 5.33 -7.58
C VAL A 59 10.04 5.57 -8.68
N SER A 60 9.64 5.42 -9.93
CA SER A 60 10.50 5.76 -11.07
C SER A 60 10.68 7.28 -11.17
N GLY A 61 11.91 7.72 -11.44
CA GLY A 61 12.21 9.12 -11.76
C GLY A 61 11.90 9.51 -13.22
N GLY A 62 11.10 8.73 -13.96
CA GLY A 62 10.77 9.00 -15.37
C GLY A 62 11.85 8.61 -16.39
N TRP A 63 12.75 7.71 -16.03
CA TRP A 63 13.88 7.29 -16.87
C TRP A 63 13.37 6.43 -18.04
N ARG A 64 13.88 6.68 -19.24
CA ARG A 64 13.64 5.86 -20.45
C ARG A 64 14.96 5.30 -20.96
N SER A 65 14.92 4.06 -21.44
CA SER A 65 16.00 3.50 -22.25
C SER A 65 16.04 4.21 -23.61
N ALA A 66 17.24 4.29 -24.19
CA ALA A 66 17.44 4.79 -25.56
C ALA A 66 16.82 3.85 -26.60
#